data_AF-A0A968J0L4-F1
#
_entry.id   AF-A0A968J0L4-F1
#
_cell.length_a   1.000
_cell.length_b   1.000
_cell.length_c   1.000
_cell.angle_alpha   90.00
_cell.angle_beta   90.00
_cell.angle_gamma   90.00
#
_symmetry.space_group_name_H-M   'P 1'
#
loop_
_entity.id
_entity.type
_entity.pdbx_description
1 polymer ?
#
loop_
_entity_poly.entity_id
_entity_poly.type
_entity_poly.pdbx_seq_one_letter_code
_entity_poly.pdbx_strand_id
1 'polypeptide(L)'
;MIGLIAPFQILDYLDRLNVVKETSSEYHCLCPVCGDGGFKINKKEGSYKAFKCGCEVKDIREAIRPWSEAYRQGQGVKGQGTRKTRTKQQSDFQIKLARLDLPAEDCPVSKSNVIPEWLQSQGVPATAVETRYWYSKTQWVSRFEWQTEEGKAKTIRQGHIKSNGLIQWSKGSKDWRAYR
;
A
#
# COMPACT_ATOMS: atom_id res chain seq x y z
N MET A 1 9.68 -25.99 -5.95
CA MET A 1 10.70 -25.34 -5.11
C MET A 1 10.82 -23.89 -5.55
N ILE A 2 10.49 -22.94 -4.66
CA ILE A 2 10.54 -21.50 -4.96
C ILE A 2 12.01 -21.09 -4.89
N GLY A 3 12.62 -20.77 -6.04
CA GLY A 3 13.97 -20.23 -6.10
C GLY A 3 13.96 -18.80 -5.55
N LEU A 4 14.36 -18.64 -4.29
CA LEU A 4 14.60 -17.33 -3.70
C LEU A 4 15.83 -16.74 -4.39
N ILE A 5 15.65 -15.66 -5.15
CA ILE A 5 16.77 -14.79 -5.53
C ILE A 5 17.34 -14.29 -4.20
N ALA A 6 18.57 -14.71 -3.88
CA ALA A 6 19.21 -14.27 -2.65
C ALA A 6 19.24 -12.73 -2.63
N PRO A 7 18.80 -12.09 -1.54
CA PRO A 7 18.87 -10.64 -1.42
C PRO A 7 20.33 -10.21 -1.57
N PHE A 8 20.56 -9.08 -2.25
CA PHE A 8 21.92 -8.55 -2.42
C PHE A 8 22.53 -8.27 -1.04
N GLN A 9 23.53 -9.06 -0.65
CA GLN A 9 24.35 -8.82 0.52
C GLN A 9 25.72 -8.30 0.07
N ILE A 10 26.11 -7.13 0.56
CA ILE A 10 27.40 -6.53 0.21
C ILE A 10 28.59 -7.37 0.72
N LEU A 11 28.37 -8.17 1.75
CA LEU A 11 29.38 -9.06 2.34
C LEU A 11 29.84 -10.16 1.36
N ASP A 12 28.99 -10.55 0.40
CA ASP A 12 29.35 -11.54 -0.63
C ASP A 12 30.29 -10.98 -1.71
N TYR A 13 30.50 -9.65 -1.72
CA TYR A 13 31.29 -8.94 -2.73
C TYR A 13 32.49 -8.22 -2.13
N LEU A 14 32.96 -8.65 -0.96
CA LEU A 14 34.16 -8.10 -0.30
C LEU A 14 35.41 -8.23 -1.17
N ASP A 15 35.52 -9.28 -2.00
CA ASP A 15 36.65 -9.48 -2.92
C ASP A 15 36.79 -8.39 -3.99
N ARG A 16 35.70 -7.65 -4.27
CA ARG A 16 35.67 -6.54 -5.23
C ARG A 16 35.91 -5.19 -4.56
N LEU A 17 36.03 -5.16 -3.24
CA LEU A 17 36.20 -3.95 -2.45
C LEU A 17 37.64 -3.87 -1.93
N ASN A 18 38.28 -2.73 -2.12
CA ASN A 18 39.59 -2.47 -1.53
C ASN A 18 39.42 -2.12 -0.04
N VAL A 19 39.51 -3.13 0.82
CA VAL A 19 39.48 -2.99 2.27
C VAL A 19 40.80 -2.35 2.74
N VAL A 20 40.72 -1.13 3.26
CA VAL A 20 41.89 -0.39 3.79
C VAL A 20 42.12 -0.74 5.26
N LYS A 21 41.04 -0.96 6.01
CA LYS A 21 41.11 -1.28 7.43
C LYS A 21 39.94 -2.15 7.84
N GLU A 22 40.25 -3.25 8.50
CA GLU A 22 39.26 -4.12 9.12
C GLU A 22 39.24 -3.86 10.63
N THR A 23 38.05 -3.57 11.17
CA THR A 23 37.78 -3.56 12.61
C THR A 23 36.90 -4.76 12.96
N SER A 24 36.78 -5.12 14.24
CA SER A 24 35.96 -6.26 14.68
C SER A 24 34.48 -6.13 14.28
N SER A 25 33.95 -4.90 14.16
CA SER A 25 32.54 -4.63 13.82
C SER A 25 32.30 -4.05 12.41
N GLU A 26 33.32 -3.44 11.79
CA GLU A 26 33.16 -2.64 10.57
C GLU A 26 34.32 -2.88 9.58
N TYR A 27 33.99 -2.92 8.28
CA TYR A 27 34.96 -2.80 7.20
C TYR A 27 35.05 -1.35 6.75
N HIS A 28 36.26 -0.82 6.67
CA HIS A 28 36.55 0.45 6.03
C HIS A 28 37.18 0.20 4.66
N CYS A 29 36.44 0.53 3.61
CA CYS A 29 36.91 0.39 2.24
C CYS A 29 37.07 1.76 1.57
N LEU A 30 37.76 1.76 0.43
CA LEU A 30 37.65 2.83 -0.54
C LEU A 30 36.30 2.72 -1.27
N CYS A 31 35.73 3.86 -1.65
CA CYS A 31 34.52 3.88 -2.46
C CYS A 31 34.84 3.30 -3.85
N PRO A 32 34.06 2.32 -4.34
CA PRO A 32 34.30 1.71 -5.65
C PRO A 32 33.99 2.67 -6.82
N VAL A 33 33.28 3.78 -6.57
CA VAL A 33 32.88 4.76 -7.60
C VAL A 33 33.93 5.85 -7.79
N CYS A 34 34.45 6.41 -6.70
CA CYS A 34 35.36 7.57 -6.75
C CYS A 34 36.76 7.30 -6.20
N GLY A 35 37.02 6.13 -5.61
CA GLY A 35 38.32 5.80 -5.00
C GLY A 35 38.58 6.50 -3.66
N ASP A 36 37.72 7.42 -3.23
CA ASP A 36 37.87 8.10 -1.95
C ASP A 36 37.69 7.13 -0.76
N GLY A 37 38.55 7.26 0.24
CA GLY A 37 38.40 6.53 1.49
C GLY A 37 37.18 7.00 2.28
N GLY A 38 36.60 6.12 3.10
CA GLY A 38 35.46 6.46 3.97
C GLY A 38 34.18 5.69 3.68
N PHE A 39 34.26 4.59 2.94
CA PHE A 39 33.19 3.63 2.81
C PHE A 39 33.18 2.72 4.04
N LYS A 40 32.07 2.68 4.78
CA LYS A 40 31.92 1.81 5.95
C LYS A 40 30.86 0.76 5.71
N ILE A 41 31.14 -0.48 6.08
CA ILE A 41 30.23 -1.62 5.99
C ILE A 41 30.14 -2.29 7.36
N ASN A 42 28.93 -2.50 7.87
CA ASN A 42 28.70 -3.20 9.13
C ASN A 42 28.66 -4.73 8.90
N LYS A 43 29.46 -5.48 9.66
CA LYS A 43 29.54 -6.95 9.51
C LYS A 43 28.28 -7.70 9.92
N LYS A 44 27.49 -7.15 10.85
CA LYS A 44 26.31 -7.84 11.40
C LYS A 44 25.07 -7.69 10.52
N GLU A 45 24.88 -6.51 9.94
CA GLU A 45 23.66 -6.18 9.19
C GLU A 45 23.88 -6.12 7.68
N GLY A 46 25.13 -6.02 7.21
CA GLY A 46 25.43 -5.75 5.81
C GLY A 46 25.03 -4.35 5.36
N SER A 47 24.70 -3.45 6.28
CA SER A 47 24.41 -2.05 6.01
C SER A 47 25.71 -1.31 5.68
N TYR A 48 25.67 -0.43 4.67
CA TYR A 48 26.84 0.31 4.22
C TYR A 48 26.50 1.77 3.94
N LYS A 49 27.48 2.66 4.15
CA LYS A 49 27.34 4.09 3.87
C LYS A 49 28.69 4.70 3.51
N ALA A 50 28.69 5.54 2.49
CA ALA A 50 29.79 6.43 2.18
C ALA A 50 29.67 7.70 3.02
N PHE A 51 30.71 8.03 3.80
CA PHE A 51 30.70 9.20 4.67
C PHE A 51 31.51 10.38 4.13
N LYS A 52 32.51 10.11 3.28
CA LYS A 52 33.39 11.14 2.71
C LYS A 52 33.04 11.52 1.29
N CYS A 53 32.50 10.59 0.50
CA CYS A 53 31.99 10.87 -0.84
C CYS A 53 30.46 10.89 -0.84
N GLY A 54 29.86 11.82 -1.58
CA GLY A 54 28.41 11.94 -1.74
C GLY A 54 27.80 10.96 -2.76
N CYS A 55 28.47 9.84 -3.03
CA CYS A 55 27.99 8.84 -3.99
C CYS A 55 26.70 8.19 -3.49
N GLU A 56 25.72 8.05 -4.39
CA GLU A 56 24.48 7.38 -4.02
C GLU A 56 24.70 5.87 -3.81
N VAL A 57 23.87 5.28 -2.95
CA VAL A 57 23.86 3.83 -2.68
C VAL A 57 23.65 3.03 -3.98
N LYS A 58 22.95 3.61 -4.96
CA LYS A 58 22.69 3.01 -6.27
C LYS A 58 23.98 2.85 -7.08
N ASP A 59 24.78 3.91 -7.19
CA ASP A 59 26.01 3.93 -7.98
C ASP A 59 27.05 2.98 -7.36
N ILE A 60 27.13 2.96 -6.03
CA ILE A 60 27.99 2.03 -5.29
C ILE A 60 27.58 0.59 -5.56
N ARG A 61 26.27 0.31 -5.62
CA ARG A 61 25.75 -1.02 -5.92
C ARG A 61 26.05 -1.44 -7.35
N GLU A 62 25.93 -0.52 -8.30
CA GLU A 62 26.26 -0.76 -9.71
C GLU A 62 27.77 -1.00 -9.91
N ALA A 63 28.63 -0.28 -9.19
CA ALA A 63 30.08 -0.50 -9.25
C ALA A 63 30.50 -1.86 -8.66
N ILE A 64 29.88 -2.30 -7.56
CA ILE A 64 30.21 -3.59 -6.91
C ILE A 64 29.63 -4.76 -7.70
N ARG A 65 28.35 -4.65 -8.09
CA ARG A 65 27.62 -5.66 -8.86
C ARG A 65 26.88 -4.99 -10.00
N PRO A 66 27.54 -4.84 -11.16
CA PRO A 66 26.90 -4.29 -12.35
C PRO A 66 25.62 -5.06 -12.66
N TRP A 67 24.55 -4.33 -12.97
CA TRP A 67 23.25 -4.93 -13.27
C TRP A 67 23.34 -5.93 -14.44
N SER A 68 24.28 -5.72 -15.35
CA SER A 68 24.61 -6.62 -16.46
C SER A 68 25.07 -8.01 -16.01
N GLU A 69 25.89 -8.11 -14.97
CA GLU A 69 26.33 -9.40 -14.40
C GLU A 69 25.23 -10.07 -13.59
N ALA A 70 24.46 -9.28 -12.83
CA ALA A 70 23.29 -9.78 -12.10
C ALA A 70 22.26 -10.40 -13.07
N TYR A 71 22.07 -9.78 -14.24
CA TYR A 71 21.20 -10.29 -15.28
C TYR A 71 21.72 -11.61 -15.85
N ARG A 72 23.03 -11.72 -16.15
CA ARG A 72 23.66 -12.95 -16.67
C ARG A 72 23.58 -14.13 -15.69
N GLN A 73 23.82 -13.91 -14.40
CA GLN A 73 23.64 -14.96 -13.38
C GLN A 73 22.16 -15.38 -13.23
N GLY A 74 21.23 -14.47 -13.49
CA GLY A 74 19.79 -14.75 -13.54
C GLY A 74 19.30 -15.44 -14.82
N GLN A 75 20.12 -15.56 -15.87
CA GLN A 75 19.71 -16.16 -17.15
C GLN A 75 19.66 -17.70 -17.14
N GLY A 76 20.04 -18.37 -16.04
CA GLY A 76 19.86 -19.81 -15.86
C GLY A 76 18.42 -20.24 -15.58
N VAL A 77 17.53 -19.33 -15.17
CA VAL A 77 16.09 -19.57 -15.09
C VAL A 77 15.42 -18.28 -15.50
N LYS A 78 14.79 -18.26 -16.68
CA LYS A 78 13.94 -17.15 -17.15
C LYS A 78 12.72 -16.97 -16.23
N GLY A 79 12.95 -16.46 -15.02
CA GLY A 79 11.97 -15.74 -14.24
C GLY A 79 11.91 -14.32 -14.80
N GLN A 80 11.36 -14.17 -16.00
CA GLN A 80 10.82 -12.90 -16.44
C GLN A 80 9.70 -12.55 -15.46
N GLY A 81 10.07 -11.88 -14.37
CA GLY A 81 9.17 -11.10 -13.54
C GLY A 81 8.76 -9.84 -14.30
N THR A 82 8.28 -9.99 -15.53
CA THR A 82 7.24 -9.08 -15.98
C THR A 82 6.18 -9.19 -14.90
N ARG A 83 5.70 -8.06 -14.37
CA ARG A 83 4.33 -8.06 -13.89
C ARG A 83 3.56 -8.62 -15.08
N LYS A 84 3.13 -9.88 -14.99
CA LYS A 84 2.07 -10.38 -15.83
C LYS A 84 0.88 -9.53 -15.39
N THR A 85 0.73 -8.33 -15.96
CA THR A 85 -0.58 -7.98 -16.49
C THR A 85 -0.94 -9.21 -17.27
N ARG A 86 -1.82 -10.00 -16.65
CA ARG A 86 -2.39 -11.17 -17.26
C ARG A 86 -3.23 -10.60 -18.40
N THR A 87 -2.58 -10.26 -19.50
CA THR A 87 -3.22 -10.19 -20.80
C THR A 87 -3.63 -11.64 -21.02
N LYS A 88 -4.80 -12.00 -20.47
CA LYS A 88 -5.52 -13.17 -20.92
C LYS A 88 -5.44 -13.07 -22.43
N GLN A 89 -5.01 -14.12 -23.11
CA GLN A 89 -5.38 -14.28 -24.51
C GLN A 89 -6.86 -13.90 -24.55
N GLN A 90 -7.17 -12.80 -25.24
CA GLN A 90 -8.54 -12.52 -25.65
C GLN A 90 -8.84 -13.68 -26.57
N SER A 91 -9.29 -14.79 -25.98
CA SER A 91 -10.06 -15.76 -26.69
C SER A 91 -11.16 -14.96 -27.38
N ASP A 92 -11.36 -15.18 -28.68
CA ASP A 92 -12.48 -14.64 -29.47
C ASP A 92 -13.87 -15.03 -28.94
N PHE A 93 -13.94 -15.61 -27.74
CA PHE A 93 -15.16 -15.59 -26.95
C PHE A 93 -15.56 -14.13 -26.75
N GLN A 94 -16.56 -13.73 -27.52
CA GLN A 94 -17.32 -12.50 -27.33
C GLN A 94 -17.71 -12.44 -25.84
N ILE A 95 -16.99 -11.63 -25.07
CA ILE A 95 -17.20 -11.51 -23.62
C ILE A 95 -18.54 -10.80 -23.45
N LYS A 96 -19.60 -11.59 -23.36
CA LYS A 96 -20.91 -11.10 -22.96
C LYS A 96 -20.85 -10.89 -21.45
N LEU A 97 -20.84 -9.63 -21.04
CA LEU A 97 -21.07 -9.29 -19.64
C LEU A 97 -22.40 -9.92 -19.24
N ALA A 98 -22.37 -10.84 -18.28
CA ALA A 98 -23.58 -11.30 -17.63
C ALA A 98 -24.19 -10.08 -16.92
N ARG A 99 -25.23 -9.52 -17.53
CA ARG A 99 -26.07 -8.50 -16.90
C ARG A 99 -27.20 -9.27 -16.22
N LEU A 100 -27.52 -8.87 -15.00
CA LEU A 100 -28.76 -9.30 -14.38
C LEU A 100 -29.91 -8.70 -15.20
N ASP A 101 -30.94 -9.50 -15.50
CA ASP A 101 -32.14 -9.03 -16.19
C ASP A 101 -32.91 -8.01 -15.34
N LEU A 102 -32.72 -8.07 -14.01
CA LEU A 102 -33.31 -7.17 -13.04
C LEU A 102 -32.22 -6.31 -12.39
N PRO A 103 -32.48 -5.01 -12.15
CA PRO A 103 -31.59 -4.17 -11.36
C PRO A 103 -31.46 -4.72 -9.95
N ALA A 104 -30.26 -4.60 -9.35
CA ALA A 104 -30.05 -5.00 -7.97
C ALA A 104 -30.87 -4.11 -7.02
N GLU A 105 -31.81 -4.70 -6.30
CA GLU A 105 -32.66 -3.99 -5.33
C GLU A 105 -31.97 -3.77 -3.97
N ASP A 106 -30.88 -4.48 -3.70
CA ASP A 106 -30.15 -4.42 -2.43
C ASP A 106 -29.14 -3.25 -2.35
N CYS A 107 -29.25 -2.29 -3.27
CA CYS A 107 -28.42 -1.09 -3.22
C CYS A 107 -28.97 -0.11 -2.17
N PRO A 108 -28.13 0.42 -1.27
CA PRO A 108 -28.56 1.40 -0.29
C PRO A 108 -29.05 2.67 -0.98
N VAL A 109 -30.29 3.06 -0.70
CA VAL A 109 -30.90 4.25 -1.30
C VAL A 109 -30.30 5.51 -0.65
N SER A 110 -29.63 6.34 -1.45
CA SER A 110 -29.23 7.68 -1.03
C SER A 110 -30.47 8.54 -0.82
N LYS A 111 -30.64 9.11 0.37
CA LYS A 111 -31.75 10.01 0.69
C LYS A 111 -31.18 11.37 1.09
N SER A 112 -31.70 12.43 0.47
CA SER A 112 -31.51 13.80 0.95
C SER A 112 -32.41 14.02 2.17
N ASN A 113 -31.97 13.54 3.33
CA ASN A 113 -32.66 13.80 4.59
C ASN A 113 -32.19 15.13 5.17
N VAL A 114 -33.05 15.78 5.95
CA VAL A 114 -32.65 16.91 6.80
C VAL A 114 -31.59 16.41 7.79
N ILE A 115 -30.38 16.94 7.65
CA ILE A 115 -29.24 16.59 8.51
C ILE A 115 -29.48 17.16 9.91
N PRO A 116 -29.37 16.35 10.99
CA PRO A 116 -29.56 16.84 12.36
C PRO A 116 -28.61 18.00 12.70
N GLU A 117 -29.10 18.99 13.45
CA GLU A 117 -28.37 20.22 13.80
C GLU A 117 -27.03 19.94 14.51
N TRP A 118 -27.00 18.97 15.43
CA TRP A 118 -25.77 18.57 16.11
C TRP A 118 -24.69 18.05 15.15
N LEU A 119 -25.08 17.45 14.01
CA LEU A 119 -24.14 16.99 12.99
C LEU A 119 -23.64 18.16 12.13
N GLN A 120 -24.48 19.19 11.96
CA GLN A 120 -24.07 20.45 11.32
C GLN A 120 -23.03 21.19 12.16
N SER A 121 -23.20 21.20 13.49
CA SER A 121 -22.18 21.73 14.41
C SER A 121 -20.85 20.97 14.35
N GLN A 122 -20.83 19.73 13.83
CA GLN A 122 -19.61 18.94 13.60
C GLN A 122 -19.00 19.14 12.20
N GLY A 123 -19.53 20.08 11.40
CA GLY A 123 -19.01 20.43 10.08
C GLY A 123 -19.63 19.68 8.90
N VAL A 124 -20.76 18.98 9.09
CA VAL A 124 -21.52 18.38 7.97
C VAL A 124 -22.57 19.39 7.49
N PRO A 125 -22.49 19.90 6.25
CA PRO A 125 -23.45 20.90 5.79
C PRO A 125 -24.86 20.30 5.65
N ALA A 126 -25.87 21.16 5.75
CA ALA A 126 -27.27 20.78 5.54
C ALA A 126 -27.54 20.26 4.12
N THR A 127 -26.66 20.58 3.15
CA THR A 127 -26.72 20.10 1.76
C THR A 127 -26.13 18.70 1.56
N ALA A 128 -25.62 18.06 2.62
CA ALA A 128 -25.04 16.73 2.51
C ALA A 128 -26.09 15.66 2.16
N VAL A 129 -25.73 14.75 1.26
CA VAL A 129 -26.52 13.58 0.89
C VAL A 129 -26.19 12.44 1.85
N GLU A 130 -27.20 11.88 2.50
CA GLU A 130 -27.06 10.73 3.39
C GLU A 130 -27.30 9.41 2.62
N THR A 131 -26.35 8.49 2.68
CA THR A 131 -26.53 7.10 2.26
C THR A 131 -26.45 6.18 3.47
N ARG A 132 -27.53 5.44 3.75
CA ARG A 132 -27.62 4.53 4.90
C ARG A 132 -27.37 3.08 4.50
N TYR A 133 -26.40 2.47 5.16
CA TYR A 133 -26.00 1.08 5.02
C TYR A 133 -26.51 0.30 6.23
N TRP A 134 -27.56 -0.49 6.07
CA TRP A 134 -28.14 -1.27 7.17
C TRP A 134 -27.35 -2.55 7.39
N TYR A 135 -26.80 -2.73 8.59
CA TYR A 135 -26.09 -3.94 9.00
C TYR A 135 -26.99 -4.89 9.80
N SER A 136 -28.03 -4.36 10.41
CA SER A 136 -29.10 -5.11 11.07
C SER A 136 -30.37 -4.27 11.10
N LYS A 137 -31.48 -4.82 11.63
CA LYS A 137 -32.72 -4.06 11.82
C LYS A 137 -32.57 -2.83 12.71
N THR A 138 -31.52 -2.81 13.55
CA THR A 138 -31.30 -1.77 14.55
C THR A 138 -29.96 -1.07 14.41
N GLN A 139 -29.07 -1.46 13.49
CA GLN A 139 -27.74 -0.87 13.33
C GLN A 139 -27.49 -0.52 11.87
N TRP A 140 -26.93 0.66 11.65
CA TRP A 140 -26.59 1.14 10.32
C TRP A 140 -25.37 2.06 10.36
N VAL A 141 -24.75 2.23 9.20
CA VAL A 141 -23.74 3.26 8.96
C VAL A 141 -24.35 4.30 8.04
N SER A 142 -24.27 5.57 8.42
CA SER A 142 -24.61 6.69 7.54
C SER A 142 -23.34 7.28 6.95
N ARG A 143 -23.27 7.31 5.63
CA ARG A 143 -22.26 8.05 4.86
C ARG A 143 -22.90 9.36 4.43
N PHE A 144 -22.29 10.47 4.82
CA PHE A 144 -22.70 11.81 4.42
C PHE A 144 -21.70 12.32 3.38
N GLU A 145 -22.20 12.80 2.26
CA GLU A 145 -21.38 13.31 1.15
C GLU A 145 -21.84 14.70 0.73
N TRP A 146 -20.91 15.61 0.51
CA TRP A 146 -21.21 16.96 0.04
C TRP A 146 -20.10 17.49 -0.85
N GLN A 147 -20.45 18.48 -1.67
CA GLN A 147 -19.50 19.17 -2.53
C GLN A 147 -18.82 20.30 -1.75
N THR A 148 -17.52 20.42 -1.90
CA THR A 148 -16.67 21.51 -1.41
C THR A 148 -15.91 22.13 -2.58
N GLU A 149 -15.28 23.29 -2.37
CA GLU A 149 -14.46 23.95 -3.40
C GLU A 149 -13.26 23.07 -3.83
N GLU A 150 -12.76 22.24 -2.93
CA GLU A 150 -11.65 21.30 -3.15
C GLU A 150 -12.12 19.94 -3.73
N GLY A 151 -13.43 19.74 -3.94
CA GLY A 151 -13.98 18.54 -4.56
C GLY A 151 -15.12 17.90 -3.76
N LYS A 152 -15.02 16.59 -3.50
CA LYS A 152 -16.05 15.82 -2.80
C LYS A 152 -15.57 15.46 -1.39
N ALA A 153 -16.23 16.02 -0.38
CA ALA A 153 -16.01 15.68 1.01
C ALA A 153 -17.00 14.60 1.46
N LYS A 154 -16.57 13.78 2.42
CA LYS A 154 -17.42 12.73 3.00
C LYS A 154 -17.10 12.50 4.47
N THR A 155 -18.12 12.14 5.24
CA THR A 155 -17.96 11.61 6.60
C THR A 155 -18.78 10.35 6.81
N ILE A 156 -18.37 9.53 7.76
CA ILE A 156 -19.00 8.24 8.08
C ILE A 156 -19.34 8.25 9.58
N ARG A 157 -20.58 7.88 9.90
CA ARG A 157 -21.08 7.77 11.27
C ARG A 157 -21.84 6.47 11.46
N GLN A 158 -21.63 5.85 12.62
CA GLN A 158 -22.35 4.65 13.03
C GLN A 158 -23.55 5.06 13.88
N GLY A 159 -24.68 4.42 13.63
CA GLY A 159 -25.92 4.63 14.37
C GLY A 159 -26.56 3.31 14.78
N HIS A 160 -27.26 3.31 15.90
CA HIS A 160 -28.13 2.21 16.29
C HIS A 160 -29.40 2.70 16.99
N ILE A 161 -30.45 1.88 16.95
CA ILE A 161 -31.68 2.04 17.72
C ILE A 161 -31.50 1.32 19.05
N LYS A 162 -31.65 2.06 20.15
CA LYS A 162 -31.67 1.53 21.52
C LYS A 162 -32.95 0.72 21.77
N SER A 163 -32.99 -0.03 22.87
CA SER A 163 -34.19 -0.77 23.31
C SER A 163 -35.41 0.13 23.53
N ASN A 164 -35.21 1.41 23.84
CA ASN A 164 -36.28 2.40 24.00
C ASN A 164 -36.72 3.06 22.68
N GLY A 165 -36.26 2.57 21.53
CA GLY A 165 -36.60 3.12 20.22
C GLY A 165 -35.83 4.40 19.83
N LEU A 166 -35.01 4.97 20.72
CA LEU A 166 -34.24 6.17 20.41
C LEU A 166 -33.01 5.84 19.55
N ILE A 167 -32.73 6.73 18.60
CA ILE A 167 -31.53 6.67 17.77
C ILE A 167 -30.34 7.19 18.57
N GLN A 168 -29.27 6.39 18.64
CA GLN A 168 -27.99 6.82 19.19
C GLN A 168 -26.89 6.70 18.12
N TRP A 169 -26.17 7.80 17.93
CA TRP A 169 -25.03 7.88 17.00
C TRP A 169 -23.74 7.38 17.64
N SER A 170 -23.70 6.09 17.93
CA SER A 170 -22.52 5.38 18.41
C SER A 170 -22.54 3.93 17.91
N LYS A 171 -21.41 3.24 18.04
CA LYS A 171 -21.27 1.82 17.66
C LYS A 171 -22.30 0.91 18.36
N GLY A 172 -22.74 1.28 19.57
CA GLY A 172 -23.57 0.44 20.43
C GLY A 172 -22.81 -0.77 20.99
N SER A 173 -23.51 -1.59 21.78
CA SER A 173 -22.95 -2.76 22.46
C SER A 173 -23.12 -4.08 21.69
N LYS A 174 -23.98 -4.12 20.67
CA LYS A 174 -24.24 -5.33 19.88
C LYS A 174 -23.15 -5.53 18.82
N ASP A 175 -22.84 -6.79 18.53
CA ASP A 175 -21.88 -7.16 17.50
C ASP A 175 -22.31 -6.69 16.10
N TRP A 176 -21.32 -6.21 15.34
CA TRP A 176 -21.50 -5.79 13.95
C TRP A 176 -21.20 -6.97 13.03
N ARG A 177 -22.20 -7.41 12.27
CA ARG A 177 -22.01 -8.43 11.24
C ARG A 177 -21.32 -7.80 10.03
N ALA A 178 -20.80 -8.63 9.12
CA ALA A 178 -20.38 -8.15 7.82
C ALA A 178 -21.57 -7.54 7.07
N TYR A 179 -21.32 -6.47 6.32
CA TYR A 179 -22.32 -5.89 5.42
C TYR A 179 -22.71 -6.94 4.37
N ARG A 180 -24.01 -7.11 4.16
CA ARG A 180 -24.56 -8.01 3.14
C ARG A 180 -25.06 -7.20 1.97
#